data_AF-A0A6M1SMD3-F1
#
_entry.id   AF-A0A6M1SMD3-F1
#
_cell.length_a   1.000
_cell.length_b   1.000
_cell.length_c   1.000
_cell.angle_alpha   90.00
_cell.angle_beta   90.00
_cell.angle_gamma   90.00
#
_symmetry.space_group_name_H-M   'P 1'
#
loop_
_entity.id
_entity.type
_entity.pdbx_description
1 polymer ?
#
loop_
_entity_poly.entity_id
_entity_poly.type
_entity_poly.pdbx_seq_one_letter_code
_entity_poly.pdbx_strand_id
1 'polypeptide(L)'
;MIDQLWTVTSIGGRPVTGTRPLTLSIAADHRAGGSAGCNNFFTEATIDDSKLHFGPAAATRMACATAIADQETAFLAALAAVGGYELDSTSLRLLDAAGIPLIGLIRAAE
;
A
#
# COMPACT_ATOMS: atom_id res chain seq x y z
N MET A 1 -6.33 9.63 6.69
CA MET A 1 -5.34 8.70 6.13
C MET A 1 -4.24 8.36 7.14
N ILE A 2 -3.79 9.33 7.93
CA ILE A 2 -2.84 9.14 9.04
C ILE A 2 -3.50 8.43 10.23
N ASP A 3 -2.73 7.64 10.97
CA ASP A 3 -3.14 6.85 12.15
C ASP A 3 -4.34 5.94 11.88
N GLN A 4 -4.47 5.49 10.63
CA GLN A 4 -5.58 4.65 10.17
C GLN A 4 -5.04 3.41 9.48
N LEU A 5 -5.57 2.25 9.86
CA LEU A 5 -5.31 1.00 9.17
C LEU A 5 -6.18 0.88 7.91
N TRP A 6 -5.53 0.65 6.78
CA TRP A 6 -6.14 0.42 5.48
C TRP A 6 -5.90 -1.02 5.05
N THR A 7 -6.90 -1.65 4.44
CA THR A 7 -6.80 -2.97 3.83
C THR A 7 -6.74 -2.81 2.32
N VAL A 8 -5.71 -3.39 1.70
CA VAL A 8 -5.53 -3.37 0.25
C VAL A 8 -6.48 -4.38 -0.39
N THR A 9 -7.26 -3.91 -1.36
CA THR A 9 -8.23 -4.73 -2.10
C THR A 9 -7.77 -5.01 -3.52
N SER A 10 -6.95 -4.13 -4.12
CA SER A 10 -6.41 -4.31 -5.47
C SER A 10 -5.04 -3.66 -5.67
N ILE A 11 -4.24 -4.24 -6.58
CA ILE A 11 -2.91 -3.79 -6.99
C ILE A 11 -2.83 -3.86 -8.53
N GLY A 12 -2.50 -2.76 -9.20
CA GLY A 12 -2.42 -2.66 -10.66
C GLY A 12 -3.70 -3.10 -11.36
N GLY A 13 -4.87 -2.84 -10.75
CA GLY A 13 -6.17 -3.30 -11.25
C GLY A 13 -6.45 -4.80 -11.04
N ARG A 14 -5.54 -5.55 -10.40
CA ARG A 14 -5.75 -6.96 -10.02
C ARG A 14 -6.23 -7.04 -8.58
N PRO A 15 -7.30 -7.80 -8.27
CA PRO A 15 -7.73 -7.99 -6.90
C PRO A 15 -6.66 -8.73 -6.10
N VAL A 16 -6.43 -8.29 -4.87
CA VAL A 16 -5.60 -9.00 -3.91
C VAL A 16 -6.30 -10.32 -3.56
N THR A 17 -5.56 -11.42 -3.62
CA THR A 17 -6.09 -12.75 -3.30
C THR A 17 -5.24 -13.44 -2.23
N GLY A 18 -5.85 -14.35 -1.49
CA GLY A 18 -5.20 -15.14 -0.45
C GLY A 18 -5.72 -14.87 0.96
N THR A 19 -5.24 -15.68 1.91
CA THR A 19 -5.70 -15.69 3.31
C THR A 19 -5.01 -14.64 4.19
N ARG A 20 -4.00 -13.94 3.66
CA ARG A 20 -3.23 -12.94 4.40
C ARG A 20 -3.56 -11.56 3.86
N PRO A 21 -4.34 -10.75 4.59
CA PRO A 21 -4.72 -9.43 4.12
C PRO A 21 -3.48 -8.53 4.02
N LEU A 22 -3.41 -7.79 2.91
CA LEU A 22 -2.43 -6.72 2.76
C LEU A 22 -2.96 -5.50 3.51
N THR A 23 -2.12 -4.90 4.34
CA THR A 23 -2.50 -3.75 5.15
C THR A 23 -1.48 -2.63 4.99
N LEU A 24 -1.95 -1.40 5.08
CA LEU A 24 -1.14 -0.21 5.03
C LEU A 24 -1.63 0.75 6.11
N SER A 25 -0.70 1.28 6.89
CA SER A 25 -0.96 2.35 7.83
C SER A 25 0.12 3.41 7.69
N ILE A 26 -0.24 4.67 7.91
CA ILE A 26 0.69 5.80 7.84
C ILE A 26 0.64 6.50 9.20
N ALA A 27 1.77 6.52 9.90
CA ALA A 27 1.91 7.22 11.18
C ALA A 27 2.01 8.74 10.99
N ALA A 28 1.77 9.49 12.07
CA ALA A 28 1.87 10.96 12.06
C ALA A 28 3.28 11.46 11.73
N ASP A 29 4.32 10.68 12.05
CA ASP A 29 5.72 10.95 11.68
C ASP A 29 6.05 10.60 10.22
N HIS A 30 5.06 10.51 9.34
CA HIS A 30 5.24 10.20 7.91
C HIS A 30 5.84 8.83 7.63
N ARG A 31 5.84 7.92 8.60
CA ARG A 31 6.27 6.53 8.40
C ARG A 31 5.09 5.68 7.97
N ALA A 32 5.22 4.98 6.86
CA ALA A 32 4.22 4.04 6.39
C ALA A 32 4.70 2.59 6.56
N GLY A 33 3.79 1.69 6.86
CA GLY A 33 4.11 0.29 6.99
C GLY A 33 2.88 -0.57 7.17
N GLY A 34 3.09 -1.87 7.14
CA GLY A 34 2.02 -2.85 7.31
C GLY A 34 2.41 -4.22 6.78
N SER A 35 1.40 -5.02 6.48
CA SER A 35 1.58 -6.35 5.93
C SER A 35 1.49 -6.31 4.41
N ALA A 36 2.53 -6.79 3.71
CA ALA A 36 2.50 -7.04 2.27
C ALA A 36 2.03 -8.47 1.95
N GLY A 37 1.25 -9.07 2.84
CA GLY A 37 0.73 -10.43 2.72
C GLY A 37 1.57 -11.38 3.55
N CYS A 38 2.72 -11.82 3.04
CA CYS A 38 3.58 -12.68 3.85
C CYS A 38 4.54 -11.88 4.72
N ASN A 39 5.24 -10.92 4.12
CA ASN A 39 6.21 -10.09 4.82
C ASN A 39 5.57 -8.80 5.33
N ASN A 40 6.20 -8.23 6.36
CA ASN A 40 5.90 -6.86 6.74
C ASN A 40 6.81 -5.92 5.95
N PHE A 41 6.27 -4.76 5.57
CA PHE A 41 7.00 -3.71 4.89
C PHE A 41 6.98 -2.41 5.70
N PHE A 42 8.01 -1.60 5.46
CA PHE A 42 8.24 -0.32 6.09
C PHE A 42 8.79 0.64 5.04
N THR A 43 8.23 1.83 4.98
CA THR A 43 8.66 2.89 4.06
C THR A 43 8.38 4.25 4.68
N GLU A 44 8.89 5.31 4.08
CA GLU A 44 8.55 6.68 4.41
C GLU A 44 7.53 7.20 3.39
N ALA A 45 6.56 7.98 3.83
CA ALA A 45 5.49 8.52 3.02
C ALA A 45 5.51 10.04 3.11
N THR A 46 5.85 10.72 2.04
CA THR A 46 5.79 12.18 1.95
C THR A 46 4.45 12.59 1.36
N ILE A 47 3.63 13.28 2.15
CA ILE A 47 2.33 13.81 1.74
C ILE A 47 2.46 15.32 1.61
N ASP A 48 2.18 15.85 0.43
CA ASP A 48 2.24 17.28 0.13
C ASP A 48 0.99 17.70 -0.63
N ASP A 49 0.05 18.33 0.07
CA ASP A 49 -1.28 18.73 -0.41
C ASP A 49 -2.06 17.57 -1.06
N SER A 50 -1.91 17.37 -2.37
CA SER A 50 -2.57 16.33 -3.17
C SER A 50 -1.59 15.28 -3.73
N LYS A 51 -0.29 15.40 -3.39
CA LYS A 51 0.77 14.50 -3.81
C LYS A 51 1.13 13.56 -2.68
N LEU A 52 1.37 12.31 -3.02
CA LEU A 52 1.87 11.30 -2.10
C LEU A 52 3.00 10.57 -2.79
N HIS A 53 4.14 10.53 -2.13
CA HIS A 53 5.33 9.82 -2.60
C HIS A 53 5.80 8.89 -1.51
N PHE A 54 6.12 7.65 -1.88
CA PHE A 54 6.77 6.73 -0.97
C PHE A 54 8.27 6.67 -1.24
N GLY A 55 9.04 6.67 -0.17
CA GLY A 55 10.47 6.42 -0.20
C GLY A 55 10.81 4.96 -0.47
N PRO A 56 12.10 4.60 -0.35
CA PRO A 56 12.55 3.23 -0.52
C PRO A 56 11.87 2.31 0.52
N ALA A 57 11.09 1.35 0.02
CA ALA A 57 10.43 0.38 0.89
C ALA A 57 11.40 -0.74 1.27
N ALA A 58 11.44 -1.06 2.56
CA ALA A 58 12.10 -2.23 3.11
C ALA A 58 11.03 -3.27 3.48
N ALA A 59 11.31 -4.55 3.22
CA ALA A 59 10.44 -5.65 3.62
C ALA A 59 11.24 -6.77 4.28
N THR A 60 10.60 -7.51 5.19
CA THR A 60 11.18 -8.75 5.73
C THR A 60 11.31 -9.80 4.64
N ARG A 61 12.16 -10.83 4.83
CA ARG A 61 12.33 -11.94 3.89
C ARG A 61 11.97 -13.28 4.53
N MET A 62 10.68 -13.55 4.68
CA MET A 62 10.16 -14.86 5.03
C MET A 62 9.97 -15.71 3.78
N ALA A 63 10.21 -17.01 3.90
CA ALA A 63 9.95 -17.96 2.83
C ALA A 63 8.44 -18.23 2.74
N CYS A 64 7.83 -17.80 1.65
CA CYS A 64 6.39 -17.88 1.41
C CYS A 64 6.11 -18.45 0.03
N ALA A 65 4.88 -18.89 -0.21
CA ALA A 65 4.49 -19.38 -1.52
C ALA A 65 4.73 -18.30 -2.60
N THR A 66 5.20 -18.72 -3.78
CA THR A 66 5.57 -17.82 -4.89
C THR A 66 4.46 -16.84 -5.26
N ALA A 67 3.19 -17.27 -5.21
CA ALA A 67 2.05 -16.39 -5.49
C ALA A 67 1.94 -15.20 -4.52
N ILE A 68 2.26 -15.40 -3.23
CA ILE A 68 2.24 -14.32 -2.24
C ILE A 68 3.44 -13.41 -2.41
N ALA A 69 4.61 -13.97 -2.74
CA ALA A 69 5.82 -13.20 -3.01
C ALA A 69 5.70 -12.32 -4.28
N ASP A 70 5.03 -12.83 -5.33
CA ASP A 70 4.73 -12.06 -6.54
C ASP A 70 3.78 -10.89 -6.23
N GLN A 71 2.74 -11.14 -5.44
CA GLN A 71 1.81 -10.10 -4.98
C GLN A 71 2.50 -9.04 -4.13
N GLU A 72 3.39 -9.44 -3.21
CA GLU A 72 4.21 -8.53 -2.42
C GLU A 72 5.11 -7.68 -3.32
N THR A 73 5.79 -8.29 -4.29
CA THR A 73 6.66 -7.57 -5.23
C THR A 73 5.87 -6.57 -6.06
N ALA A 74 4.70 -6.97 -6.58
CA ALA A 74 3.80 -6.09 -7.32
C ALA A 74 3.29 -4.93 -6.45
N PHE A 75 2.97 -5.19 -5.19
CA PHE A 75 2.54 -4.17 -4.23
C PHE A 75 3.64 -3.14 -3.95
N LEU A 76 4.85 -3.60 -3.66
CA LEU A 76 5.99 -2.72 -3.38
C LEU A 76 6.40 -1.91 -4.62
N ALA A 77 6.36 -2.51 -5.81
CA ALA A 77 6.60 -1.82 -7.07
C ALA A 77 5.53 -0.75 -7.34
N ALA A 78 4.26 -1.07 -7.09
CA ALA A 78 3.18 -0.11 -7.22
C ALA A 78 3.31 1.05 -6.23
N LEU A 79 3.68 0.79 -4.96
CA LEU A 79 3.96 1.83 -3.96
C LEU A 79 5.07 2.78 -4.41
N ALA A 80 6.14 2.27 -4.99
CA ALA A 80 7.25 3.09 -5.49
C ALA A 80 6.87 3.98 -6.69
N ALA A 81 5.83 3.61 -7.45
CA ALA A 81 5.30 4.38 -8.56
C ALA A 81 4.24 5.41 -8.15
N VAL A 82 3.77 5.39 -6.90
CA VAL A 82 2.77 6.35 -6.43
C VAL A 82 3.34 7.77 -6.48
N GLY A 83 2.60 8.65 -7.13
CA GLY A 83 2.86 10.10 -7.16
C GLY A 83 1.67 10.94 -6.67
N GLY A 84 0.55 10.30 -6.34
CA GLY A 84 -0.66 10.96 -5.87
C GLY A 84 -1.56 10.03 -5.09
N TYR A 85 -2.59 10.60 -4.48
CA TYR A 85 -3.60 9.82 -3.77
C TYR A 85 -4.97 10.46 -3.88
N GLU A 86 -5.99 9.62 -3.84
CA GLU A 86 -7.37 10.00 -3.71
C GLU A 86 -7.93 9.37 -2.44
N LEU A 87 -8.18 10.20 -1.44
CA LEU A 87 -8.86 9.79 -0.23
C LEU A 87 -10.34 10.15 -0.35
N ASP A 88 -11.19 9.14 -0.35
CA ASP A 88 -12.63 9.27 -0.21
C ASP A 88 -13.04 9.01 1.26
N SER A 89 -14.33 9.09 1.54
CA SER A 89 -14.91 8.87 2.86
C SER A 89 -14.45 7.54 3.47
N THR A 90 -14.50 6.43 2.73
CA THR A 90 -14.15 5.08 3.27
C THR A 90 -13.12 4.33 2.45
N SER A 91 -12.69 4.88 1.31
CA SER A 91 -11.73 4.25 0.41
C SER A 91 -10.55 5.18 0.16
N LEU A 92 -9.37 4.60 -0.01
CA LEU A 92 -8.14 5.29 -0.36
C LEU A 92 -7.62 4.65 -1.64
N ARG A 93 -7.33 5.47 -2.65
CA ARG A 93 -6.72 5.03 -3.90
C ARG A 93 -5.37 5.71 -4.04
N LEU A 94 -4.36 4.93 -4.35
CA LEU A 94 -3.02 5.44 -4.65
C LEU A 94 -2.89 5.54 -6.16
N LEU A 95 -2.49 6.71 -6.62
CA LEU A 95 -2.40 7.06 -8.04
C LEU A 95 -0.93 7.19 -8.45
N ASP A 96 -0.63 6.80 -9.68
CA ASP A 96 0.63 7.13 -10.33
C ASP A 96 0.75 8.65 -10.60
N ALA A 97 1.94 9.13 -10.96
CA ALA A 97 2.15 10.50 -11.44
C ALA A 97 1.25 10.88 -12.63
N ALA A 98 0.79 9.90 -13.43
CA ALA A 98 -0.18 10.10 -14.51
C ALA A 98 -1.66 10.14 -14.06
N GLY A 99 -1.96 9.97 -12.76
CA GLY A 99 -3.32 9.91 -12.22
C GLY A 99 -4.02 8.57 -12.41
N ILE A 100 -3.27 7.50 -12.70
CA ILE A 100 -3.82 6.16 -12.90
C ILE A 100 -3.88 5.43 -11.55
N PRO A 101 -5.01 4.81 -11.17
CA PRO A 101 -5.11 4.07 -9.92
C PRO A 101 -4.23 2.82 -9.93
N LEU A 102 -3.22 2.82 -9.07
CA LEU A 102 -2.31 1.71 -8.86
C LEU A 102 -2.78 0.79 -7.74
N ILE A 103 -3.21 1.35 -6.60
CA ILE A 103 -3.56 0.54 -5.42
C ILE A 103 -4.91 0.99 -4.89
N GLY A 104 -5.84 0.05 -4.74
CA GLY A 104 -7.12 0.27 -4.09
C GLY A 104 -7.07 -0.19 -2.64
N LEU A 105 -7.47 0.68 -1.72
CA LEU A 105 -7.57 0.39 -0.30
C LEU A 105 -8.94 0.80 0.25
N ILE A 106 -9.38 0.11 1.28
CA ILE A 106 -10.56 0.45 2.08
C ILE A 106 -10.15 0.55 3.55
N ARG A 107 -10.89 1.32 4.35
CA ARG A 107 -10.66 1.33 5.80
C ARG A 107 -10.82 -0.10 6.32
N ALA A 108 -9.84 -0.57 7.09
CA ALA A 108 -9.98 -1.83 7.80
C ALA A 108 -11.14 -1.66 8.78
N ALA A 109 -12.21 -2.44 8.60
CA ALA A 109 -13.31 -2.48 9.55
C ALA A 109 -12.83 -3.21 10.80
N GLU A 110 -13.03 -2.60 11.96
CA GLU A 110 -12.78 -3.20 13.28
C GLU A 110 -13.70 -4.40 13.54
#